data_AF-A0A821VYU7-F1
#
_entry.id   AF-A0A821VYU7-F1
#
_cell.length_a   1.000
_cell.length_b   1.000
_cell.length_c   1.000
_cell.angle_alpha   90.00
_cell.angle_beta   90.00
_cell.angle_gamma   90.00
#
_symmetry.space_group_name_H-M   'P 1'
#
loop_
_entity.id
_entity.type
_entity.pdbx_description
1 polymer ?
#
loop_
_entity_poly.entity_id
_entity_poly.type
_entity_poly.pdbx_seq_one_letter_code
_entity_poly.pdbx_strand_id
1 'polypeptide(L)'
;MISKKCVIYFAKTSSRLVTSNIDKRNYSQSNDVPFLKFYKNLMGESFPEKKLEELKKTEPNLSKITSDSLKTSLGVLKKFDITPEEACHNPHLLCINIISLDNYGEILKECGFIKILPIHLIRYNTTVKSRTISHLKKDGLIREAANLEETLLDIFQEWPINEKSLKKFSDSTTNILTIRMSVLERYLQWRLSITSDDFAKYCKHYLPLKHRPMNDIRQSLELAENVIKLDRNCIIRNGCIISSDPVNTKLILDNVESLAGIDIKEAIKMVPALLKNNYKALLEIKDLLKEYQISEDAQRRCLRVYCMNPDSVRERLEDLGGMKEYKILSSNPRILYMVVHQRKVLNRLLKIQSAKKQCFSLNSLISSRNIFNSYMTSFGSKVCSRDIAILILTTLNGTNQKLLINDLRRHKYWLHTALNVIYENICMLKRDFNDKVILENCHLLLYPGSEIAKHIDSFQKMRKGQTEKTTDNYNNLNYTTLSDSQVLSLVLYEIERNYHFSGDGIWTNQDGQREQSLNKKIQIHK
;
A
#
# COMPACT_ATOMS: atom_id res chain seq x y z
N MET A 1 -10.18 29.50 1.84
CA MET A 1 -11.23 28.45 1.73
C MET A 1 -10.58 27.16 1.24
N ILE A 2 -10.45 26.14 2.08
CA ILE A 2 -9.71 24.90 1.76
C ILE A 2 -10.70 23.75 1.51
N SER A 3 -10.48 23.01 0.42
CA SER A 3 -11.43 22.03 -0.11
C SER A 3 -11.59 20.78 0.78
N LYS A 4 -12.75 20.67 1.44
CA LYS A 4 -13.24 19.42 2.04
C LYS A 4 -13.63 18.43 0.93
N LYS A 5 -12.72 17.56 0.44
CA LYS A 5 -13.03 16.29 -0.27
C LYS A 5 -11.79 15.47 -0.64
N CYS A 6 -11.31 14.59 0.26
CA CYS A 6 -10.58 13.33 -0.07
C CYS A 6 -10.24 12.48 1.17
N VAL A 7 -11.25 12.00 1.92
CA VAL A 7 -11.05 10.97 2.98
C VAL A 7 -12.14 9.90 2.91
N ILE A 8 -12.27 9.22 1.76
CA ILE A 8 -13.06 7.98 1.61
C ILE A 8 -12.30 7.02 0.68
N TYR A 9 -12.39 5.72 0.98
CA TYR A 9 -11.77 4.53 0.35
C TYR A 9 -10.47 4.02 0.97
N PHE A 10 -10.58 3.38 2.14
CA PHE A 10 -9.91 2.10 2.45
C PHE A 10 -10.66 1.39 3.58
N ALA A 11 -11.82 0.83 3.25
CA ALA A 11 -12.62 -0.05 4.13
C ALA A 11 -13.46 -1.00 3.26
N LYS A 12 -12.79 -1.99 2.66
CA LYS A 12 -13.32 -3.23 2.06
C LYS A 12 -12.15 -4.02 1.45
N THR A 13 -11.30 -4.59 2.30
CA THR A 13 -10.60 -5.84 1.97
C THR A 13 -11.67 -6.92 1.92
N SER A 14 -12.33 -7.02 0.76
CA SER A 14 -13.32 -8.07 0.53
C SER A 14 -12.57 -9.39 0.45
N SER A 15 -12.85 -10.28 1.40
CA SER A 15 -12.70 -11.71 1.21
C SER A 15 -13.56 -12.14 0.02
N ARG A 16 -12.96 -12.15 -1.17
CA ARG A 16 -13.44 -12.90 -2.33
C ARG A 16 -12.25 -13.62 -2.91
N LEU A 17 -12.23 -14.92 -2.67
CA LEU A 17 -11.37 -15.88 -3.32
C LEU A 17 -11.41 -15.63 -4.83
N VAL A 18 -10.27 -15.28 -5.42
CA VAL A 18 -9.99 -15.71 -6.78
C VAL A 18 -9.35 -17.08 -6.60
N THR A 19 -10.12 -18.12 -6.90
CA THR A 19 -9.61 -19.50 -6.96
C THR A 19 -8.70 -19.61 -8.19
N SER A 20 -7.42 -19.27 -8.04
CA SER A 20 -6.39 -19.85 -8.89
C SER A 20 -6.25 -21.33 -8.52
N ASN A 21 -6.14 -22.20 -9.52
CA ASN A 21 -5.99 -23.63 -9.33
C ASN A 21 -4.63 -23.91 -8.67
N ILE A 22 -4.62 -24.13 -7.37
CA ILE A 22 -3.50 -24.77 -6.66
C ILE A 22 -3.71 -26.28 -6.73
N ASP A 23 -2.68 -26.97 -7.21
CA ASP A 23 -2.57 -28.41 -7.37
C ASP A 23 -3.41 -29.25 -6.39
N LYS A 24 -4.27 -30.11 -6.94
CA LYS A 24 -4.79 -31.29 -6.23
C LYS A 24 -3.66 -32.31 -6.04
N ARG A 25 -2.77 -32.08 -5.08
CA ARG A 25 -1.89 -33.13 -4.55
C ARG A 25 -2.62 -33.85 -3.43
N ASN A 26 -2.75 -35.16 -3.58
CA ASN A 26 -3.43 -36.03 -2.62
C ASN A 26 -2.67 -36.03 -1.29
N TYR A 27 -3.23 -35.39 -0.26
CA TYR A 27 -2.77 -35.57 1.11
C TYR A 27 -3.30 -36.91 1.63
N SER A 28 -2.45 -37.94 1.55
CA SER A 28 -2.66 -39.18 2.28
C SER A 28 -2.45 -38.95 3.79
N GLN A 29 -3.31 -39.61 4.56
CA GLN A 29 -3.21 -39.96 5.98
C GLN A 29 -2.12 -39.26 6.84
N SER A 30 -2.60 -38.31 7.65
CA SER A 30 -2.70 -38.49 9.11
C SER A 30 -1.41 -38.79 9.90
N ASN A 31 -0.65 -37.74 10.22
CA ASN A 31 0.03 -37.57 11.53
C ASN A 31 0.68 -36.19 11.72
N ASP A 32 0.94 -35.46 10.63
CA ASP A 32 1.85 -34.30 10.63
C ASP A 32 1.20 -32.94 10.99
N VAL A 33 0.07 -32.95 11.72
CA VAL A 33 -0.55 -31.71 12.22
C VAL A 33 0.11 -31.33 13.56
N PRO A 34 0.71 -30.14 13.71
CA PRO A 34 1.43 -29.76 14.93
C PRO A 34 0.61 -29.90 16.22
N PHE A 35 -0.70 -29.64 16.16
CA PHE A 35 -1.63 -29.87 17.27
C PHE A 35 -1.69 -31.34 17.72
N LEU A 36 -1.72 -32.31 16.79
CA LEU A 36 -1.82 -33.74 17.14
C LEU A 36 -0.54 -34.26 17.78
N LYS A 37 0.62 -33.80 17.28
CA LYS A 37 1.93 -34.06 17.89
C LYS A 37 2.02 -33.45 19.29
N PHE A 38 1.53 -32.22 19.46
CA PHE A 38 1.47 -31.56 20.77
C PHE A 38 0.54 -32.29 21.76
N TYR A 39 -0.67 -32.64 21.34
CA TYR A 39 -1.63 -33.39 22.16
C TYR A 39 -1.03 -34.72 22.63
N LYS A 40 -0.42 -35.49 21.71
CA LYS A 40 0.23 -36.77 22.05
C LYS A 40 1.39 -36.60 23.04
N ASN A 41 2.19 -35.55 22.87
CA ASN A 41 3.30 -35.26 23.79
C ASN A 41 2.82 -34.83 25.19
N LEU A 42 1.66 -34.17 25.29
CA LEU A 42 1.13 -33.65 26.55
C LEU A 42 0.29 -34.68 27.31
N MET A 43 -0.59 -35.39 26.60
CA MET A 43 -1.57 -36.32 27.18
C MET A 43 -1.06 -37.77 27.24
N GLY A 44 0.05 -38.09 26.56
CA GLY A 44 0.58 -39.46 26.43
C GLY A 44 -0.18 -40.36 25.45
N GLU A 45 -1.39 -39.95 25.04
CA GLU A 45 -2.28 -40.71 24.15
C GLU A 45 -2.53 -40.03 22.80
N SER A 46 -2.94 -40.80 21.79
CA SER A 46 -3.39 -40.27 20.50
C SER A 46 -4.79 -39.66 20.61
N PHE A 47 -5.01 -38.49 20.01
CA PHE A 47 -6.32 -37.84 19.99
C PHE A 47 -7.40 -38.77 19.39
N PRO A 48 -8.54 -39.01 20.07
CA PRO A 48 -9.53 -40.00 19.63
C PRO A 48 -10.08 -39.74 18.22
N GLU A 49 -9.99 -40.72 17.31
CA GLU A 49 -10.31 -40.54 15.89
C GLU A 49 -11.72 -40.01 15.63
N LYS A 50 -12.74 -40.52 16.34
CA LYS A 50 -14.12 -40.04 16.24
C LYS A 50 -14.25 -38.55 16.57
N LYS A 51 -13.63 -38.11 17.67
CA LYS A 51 -13.57 -36.67 18.02
C LYS A 51 -12.76 -35.87 17.00
N LEU A 52 -11.71 -36.46 16.41
CA LEU A 52 -10.91 -35.79 15.39
C LEU A 52 -11.70 -35.53 14.11
N GLU A 53 -12.55 -36.46 13.68
CA GLU A 53 -13.45 -36.25 12.54
C GLU A 53 -14.50 -35.18 12.81
N GLU A 54 -15.13 -35.20 13.99
CA GLU A 54 -16.07 -34.16 14.42
C GLU A 54 -15.39 -32.79 14.48
N LEU A 55 -14.21 -32.71 15.08
CA LEU A 55 -13.43 -31.48 15.19
C LEU A 55 -12.95 -30.96 13.82
N LYS A 56 -12.59 -31.84 12.88
CA LYS A 56 -12.27 -31.44 11.50
C LYS A 56 -13.49 -30.89 10.74
N LYS A 57 -14.70 -31.39 11.05
CA LYS A 57 -15.96 -30.88 10.47
C LYS A 57 -16.36 -29.52 11.06
N THR A 58 -16.13 -29.29 12.35
CA THR A 58 -16.47 -28.02 13.02
C THR A 58 -15.38 -26.94 12.86
N GLU A 59 -14.11 -27.33 12.84
CA GLU A 59 -12.94 -26.43 12.82
C GLU A 59 -11.94 -26.80 11.71
N PRO A 60 -12.25 -26.49 10.44
CA PRO A 60 -11.36 -26.79 9.31
C PRO A 60 -10.03 -26.02 9.32
N ASN A 61 -9.82 -25.09 10.27
CA ASN A 61 -8.58 -24.35 10.43
C ASN A 61 -7.58 -25.03 11.38
N LEU A 62 -7.96 -26.08 12.11
CA LEU A 62 -7.07 -26.81 13.02
C LEU A 62 -5.82 -27.37 12.30
N SER A 63 -6.00 -27.80 11.04
CA SER A 63 -4.91 -28.28 10.17
C SER A 63 -3.91 -27.19 9.72
N LYS A 64 -4.23 -25.92 9.93
CA LYS A 64 -3.39 -24.76 9.56
C LYS A 64 -2.60 -24.20 10.75
N ILE A 65 -2.75 -24.77 11.95
CA ILE A 65 -2.05 -24.31 13.14
C ILE A 65 -0.57 -24.73 13.04
N THR A 66 0.31 -23.74 12.91
CA THR A 66 1.77 -23.93 12.96
C THR A 66 2.26 -24.05 14.41
N SER A 67 3.45 -24.64 14.61
CA SER A 67 4.08 -24.75 15.93
C SER A 67 4.27 -23.40 16.63
N ASP A 68 4.62 -22.34 15.88
CA ASP A 68 4.80 -20.99 16.41
C ASP A 68 3.46 -20.35 16.82
N SER A 69 2.42 -20.54 16.00
CA SER A 69 1.05 -20.11 16.33
C SER A 69 0.58 -20.77 17.62
N LEU A 70 0.76 -22.10 17.74
CA LEU A 70 0.43 -22.87 18.93
C LEU A 70 1.17 -22.38 20.18
N LYS A 71 2.49 -22.20 20.10
CA LYS A 71 3.32 -21.67 21.19
C LYS A 71 2.85 -20.27 21.64
N THR A 72 2.47 -19.42 20.69
CA THR A 72 1.96 -18.07 20.95
C THR A 72 0.58 -18.09 21.61
N SER A 73 -0.35 -18.90 21.10
CA SER A 73 -1.68 -19.09 21.69
C SER A 73 -1.62 -19.62 23.13
N LEU A 74 -0.76 -20.61 23.40
CA LEU A 74 -0.53 -21.12 24.76
C LEU A 74 0.07 -20.04 25.68
N GLY A 75 0.97 -19.20 25.17
CA GLY A 75 1.50 -18.04 25.90
C GLY A 75 0.43 -17.02 26.28
N VAL A 76 -0.56 -16.79 25.42
CA VAL A 76 -1.73 -15.94 25.71
C VAL A 76 -2.66 -16.61 26.73
N LEU A 77 -3.01 -17.89 26.55
CA LEU A 77 -3.89 -18.63 27.46
C LEU A 77 -3.34 -18.68 28.89
N LYS A 78 -2.02 -18.82 29.04
CA LYS A 78 -1.32 -18.78 30.33
C LYS A 78 -1.51 -17.45 31.09
N LYS A 79 -1.77 -16.31 30.41
CA LYS A 79 -2.06 -15.02 31.08
C LYS A 79 -3.38 -15.03 31.86
N PHE A 80 -4.27 -15.96 31.54
CA PHE A 80 -5.61 -16.10 32.11
C PHE A 80 -5.75 -17.40 32.92
N ASP A 81 -4.63 -17.95 33.38
CA ASP A 81 -4.51 -19.19 34.16
C ASP A 81 -5.11 -20.44 33.49
N ILE A 82 -5.22 -20.43 32.15
CA ILE A 82 -5.67 -21.59 31.37
C ILE A 82 -4.48 -22.49 31.05
N THR A 83 -4.55 -23.75 31.43
CA THR A 83 -3.42 -24.68 31.27
C THR A 83 -3.32 -25.26 29.84
N PRO A 84 -2.15 -25.77 29.43
CA PRO A 84 -2.00 -26.51 28.17
C PRO A 84 -2.98 -27.68 28.04
N GLU A 85 -3.26 -28.38 29.14
CA GLU A 85 -4.17 -29.52 29.20
C GLU A 85 -5.61 -29.04 28.99
N GLU A 86 -6.05 -27.98 29.68
CA GLU A 86 -7.37 -27.37 29.48
C GLU A 86 -7.56 -26.88 28.03
N ALA A 87 -6.50 -26.36 27.40
CA ALA A 87 -6.51 -25.97 25.98
C ALA A 87 -6.61 -27.18 25.04
N CYS A 88 -5.93 -28.28 25.33
CA CYS A 88 -6.05 -29.54 24.60
C CYS A 88 -7.45 -30.17 24.71
N HIS A 89 -8.12 -30.04 25.86
CA HIS A 89 -9.52 -30.44 26.02
C HIS A 89 -10.51 -29.52 25.30
N ASN A 90 -10.10 -28.31 24.92
CA ASN A 90 -10.92 -27.31 24.24
C ASN A 90 -10.26 -26.79 22.94
N PRO A 91 -10.02 -27.64 21.91
CA PRO A 91 -9.18 -27.27 20.75
C PRO A 91 -9.67 -26.05 19.97
N HIS A 92 -10.97 -25.73 20.05
CA HIS A 92 -11.55 -24.48 19.51
C HIS A 92 -10.78 -23.23 19.95
N LEU A 93 -10.23 -23.17 21.17
CA LEU A 93 -9.41 -22.06 21.65
C LEU A 93 -8.21 -21.79 20.73
N LEU A 94 -7.58 -22.84 20.22
CA LEU A 94 -6.37 -22.77 19.40
C LEU A 94 -6.68 -22.33 17.96
N CYS A 95 -7.96 -22.40 17.55
CA CYS A 95 -8.47 -21.88 16.28
C CYS A 95 -8.88 -20.40 16.35
N ILE A 96 -9.00 -19.80 17.55
CA ILE A 96 -9.30 -18.38 17.70
C ILE A 96 -8.08 -17.55 17.28
N ASN A 97 -8.31 -16.44 16.57
CA ASN A 97 -7.23 -15.51 16.24
C ASN A 97 -6.56 -14.98 17.53
N ILE A 98 -5.23 -15.07 17.61
CA ILE A 98 -4.42 -14.75 18.80
C ILE A 98 -4.73 -13.36 19.37
N ILE A 99 -4.89 -12.34 18.52
CA ILE A 99 -5.20 -10.96 18.96
C ILE A 99 -6.61 -10.89 19.56
N SER A 100 -7.58 -11.57 18.93
CA SER A 100 -8.93 -11.67 19.50
C SER A 100 -8.93 -12.45 20.82
N LEU A 101 -8.15 -13.52 20.94
CA LEU A 101 -8.06 -14.35 22.14
C LEU A 101 -7.54 -13.54 23.35
N ASP A 102 -6.45 -12.79 23.13
CA ASP A 102 -5.85 -11.90 24.14
C ASP A 102 -6.83 -10.79 24.56
N ASN A 103 -7.43 -10.11 23.58
CA ASN A 103 -8.45 -9.09 23.81
C ASN A 103 -9.67 -9.64 24.56
N TYR A 104 -10.13 -10.87 24.26
CA TYR A 104 -11.29 -11.46 24.93
C TYR A 104 -10.99 -11.73 26.40
N GLY A 105 -9.81 -12.27 26.72
CA GLY A 105 -9.39 -12.51 28.11
C GLY A 105 -9.24 -11.22 28.90
N GLU A 106 -8.51 -10.22 28.38
CA GLU A 106 -8.36 -8.93 29.05
C GLU A 106 -9.72 -8.21 29.21
N ILE A 107 -10.64 -8.29 28.25
CA ILE A 107 -11.99 -7.71 28.41
C ILE A 107 -12.79 -8.41 29.52
N LEU A 108 -12.72 -9.73 29.65
CA LEU A 108 -13.42 -10.44 30.75
C LEU A 108 -12.83 -10.06 32.11
N LYS A 109 -11.50 -9.91 32.19
CA LYS A 109 -10.77 -9.44 33.37
C LYS A 109 -11.14 -8.00 33.75
N GLU A 110 -11.19 -7.08 32.77
CA GLU A 110 -11.70 -5.72 32.94
C GLU A 110 -13.16 -5.68 33.44
N CYS A 111 -13.95 -6.71 33.16
CA CYS A 111 -15.34 -6.81 33.63
C CYS A 111 -15.48 -7.53 35.00
N GLY A 112 -14.37 -7.77 35.71
CA GLY A 112 -14.39 -8.35 37.05
C GLY A 112 -14.75 -9.84 37.11
N PHE A 113 -14.45 -10.61 36.05
CA PHE A 113 -14.65 -12.06 36.08
C PHE A 113 -13.78 -12.72 37.16
N ILE A 114 -14.39 -13.56 38.01
CA ILE A 114 -13.70 -14.21 39.14
C ILE A 114 -12.68 -15.25 38.65
N LYS A 115 -13.05 -16.07 37.66
CA LYS A 115 -12.15 -16.99 36.95
C LYS A 115 -12.50 -17.02 35.46
N ILE A 116 -11.50 -16.94 34.60
CA ILE A 116 -11.65 -17.12 33.15
C ILE A 116 -11.45 -18.60 32.84
N LEU A 117 -12.43 -19.22 32.17
CA LEU A 117 -12.39 -20.61 31.74
C LEU A 117 -12.36 -20.68 30.21
N PRO A 118 -11.83 -21.77 29.61
CA PRO A 118 -11.87 -21.98 28.16
C PRO A 118 -13.22 -21.66 27.49
N ILE A 119 -14.31 -22.09 28.11
CA ILE A 119 -15.66 -21.90 27.58
C ILE A 119 -16.09 -20.41 27.55
N HIS A 120 -15.53 -19.56 28.41
CA HIS A 120 -15.83 -18.11 28.42
C HIS A 120 -15.20 -17.40 27.23
N LEU A 121 -14.02 -17.83 26.79
CA LEU A 121 -13.33 -17.29 25.60
C LEU A 121 -13.98 -17.81 24.32
N ILE A 122 -14.32 -19.10 24.25
CA ILE A 122 -15.05 -19.70 23.11
C ILE A 122 -16.42 -19.03 22.93
N ARG A 123 -17.18 -18.86 24.02
CA ARG A 123 -18.52 -18.25 24.00
C ARG A 123 -18.52 -16.74 24.24
N TYR A 124 -17.36 -16.08 24.13
CA TYR A 124 -17.18 -14.65 24.47
C TYR A 124 -18.27 -13.75 23.90
N ASN A 125 -18.62 -13.92 22.62
CA ASN A 125 -19.66 -13.12 21.98
C ASN A 125 -21.03 -13.27 22.65
N THR A 126 -21.44 -14.50 23.00
CA THR A 126 -22.69 -14.78 23.70
C THR A 126 -22.65 -14.21 25.13
N THR A 127 -21.53 -14.41 25.84
CA THR A 127 -21.32 -13.90 27.20
C THR A 127 -21.43 -12.36 27.26
N VAL A 128 -20.82 -11.67 26.30
CA VAL A 128 -20.71 -10.20 26.31
C VAL A 128 -21.91 -9.49 25.67
N LYS A 129 -22.61 -10.12 24.71
CA LYS A 129 -23.73 -9.50 23.96
C LYS A 129 -25.12 -10.00 24.36
N SER A 130 -25.25 -11.24 24.78
CA SER A 130 -26.55 -11.91 24.94
C SER A 130 -26.94 -12.17 26.39
N ARG A 131 -25.97 -12.26 27.32
CA ARG A 131 -26.23 -12.46 28.75
C ARG A 131 -26.35 -11.12 29.48
N THR A 132 -27.31 -11.03 30.39
CA THR A 132 -27.50 -9.88 31.29
C THR A 132 -26.54 -9.96 32.47
N ILE A 133 -26.23 -8.83 33.11
CA ILE A 133 -25.31 -8.82 34.27
C ILE A 133 -25.88 -9.66 35.43
N SER A 134 -27.20 -9.62 35.66
CA SER A 134 -27.89 -10.46 36.65
C SER A 134 -27.66 -11.96 36.42
N HIS A 135 -27.67 -12.42 35.17
CA HIS A 135 -27.40 -13.82 34.83
C HIS A 135 -25.92 -14.17 35.06
N LEU A 136 -24.98 -13.26 34.74
CA LEU A 136 -23.55 -13.48 35.00
C LEU A 136 -23.21 -13.51 36.49
N LYS A 137 -23.92 -12.71 37.32
CA LYS A 137 -23.84 -12.76 38.78
C LYS A 137 -24.40 -14.07 39.32
N LYS A 138 -25.59 -14.48 38.88
CA LYS A 138 -26.22 -15.76 39.26
C LYS A 138 -25.39 -16.99 38.87
N ASP A 139 -24.70 -16.94 37.73
CA ASP A 139 -23.78 -17.99 37.28
C ASP A 139 -22.43 -17.97 38.03
N GLY A 140 -22.25 -17.07 39.01
CA GLY A 140 -21.02 -16.95 39.81
C GLY A 140 -19.81 -16.39 39.04
N LEU A 141 -20.04 -15.81 37.86
CA LEU A 141 -18.96 -15.35 36.97
C LEU A 141 -18.42 -13.98 37.39
N ILE A 142 -19.30 -13.12 37.92
CA ILE A 142 -19.00 -11.79 38.47
C ILE A 142 -19.55 -11.75 39.90
N ARG A 143 -18.86 -11.07 40.83
CA ARG A 143 -19.32 -10.93 42.22
C ARG A 143 -20.68 -10.23 42.29
N GLU A 144 -21.60 -10.74 43.11
CA GLU A 144 -22.98 -10.20 43.22
C GLU A 144 -23.01 -8.71 43.58
N ALA A 145 -22.16 -8.30 44.52
CA ALA A 145 -22.05 -6.91 44.99
C ALA A 145 -21.30 -5.97 44.01
N ALA A 146 -20.69 -6.47 42.93
CA ALA A 146 -19.92 -5.61 42.02
C ALA A 146 -20.84 -4.80 41.10
N ASN A 147 -20.58 -3.50 40.96
CA ASN A 147 -21.14 -2.68 39.91
C ASN A 147 -20.19 -2.65 38.70
N LEU A 148 -20.66 -3.15 37.55
CA LEU A 148 -19.85 -3.20 36.34
C LEU A 148 -19.60 -1.79 35.74
N GLU A 149 -20.52 -0.84 35.90
CA GLU A 149 -20.29 0.53 35.40
C GLU A 149 -19.14 1.19 36.17
N GLU A 150 -19.13 1.08 37.50
CA GLU A 150 -18.04 1.57 38.38
C GLU A 150 -16.71 0.89 38.03
N THR A 151 -16.69 -0.45 37.97
CA THR A 151 -15.49 -1.24 37.64
C THR A 151 -14.84 -0.79 36.31
N LEU A 152 -15.65 -0.46 35.30
CA LEU A 152 -15.17 0.00 34.00
C LEU A 152 -14.77 1.48 33.99
N LEU A 153 -15.38 2.32 34.83
CA LEU A 153 -14.98 3.72 35.02
C LEU A 153 -13.62 3.84 35.72
N ASP A 154 -13.29 2.92 36.62
CA ASP A 154 -12.02 2.92 37.37
C ASP A 154 -10.79 2.58 36.51
N ILE A 155 -10.98 1.95 35.36
CA ILE A 155 -9.91 1.72 34.36
C ILE A 155 -9.31 3.05 33.87
N PHE A 156 -10.14 4.09 33.76
CA PHE A 156 -9.76 5.43 33.30
C PHE A 156 -9.39 6.33 34.48
N GLN A 157 -8.25 6.05 35.12
CA GLN A 157 -7.80 6.75 36.33
C GLN A 157 -7.56 8.26 36.11
N GLU A 158 -7.24 8.68 34.88
CA GLU A 158 -7.03 10.08 34.52
C GLU A 158 -8.32 10.89 34.34
N TRP A 159 -9.48 10.23 34.27
CA TRP A 159 -10.78 10.88 34.07
C TRP A 159 -11.32 11.39 35.43
N PRO A 160 -11.50 12.71 35.63
CA PRO A 160 -11.89 13.28 36.92
C PRO A 160 -13.20 12.71 37.48
N ILE A 161 -13.23 12.47 38.78
CA ILE A 161 -14.34 11.82 39.50
C ILE A 161 -15.65 12.60 39.34
N ASN A 162 -15.61 13.94 39.28
CA ASN A 162 -16.77 14.80 39.05
C ASN A 162 -17.41 14.62 37.66
N GLU A 163 -16.66 14.12 36.66
CA GLU A 163 -17.15 13.81 35.32
C GLU A 163 -17.62 12.34 35.19
N LYS A 164 -17.24 11.48 36.14
CA LYS A 164 -17.64 10.07 36.24
C LYS A 164 -19.02 9.89 36.90
N SER A 165 -20.06 10.46 36.30
CA SER A 165 -21.44 10.16 36.72
C SER A 165 -21.81 8.68 36.46
N LEU A 166 -22.69 8.09 37.26
CA LEU A 166 -23.24 6.75 37.01
C LEU A 166 -24.58 6.86 36.27
N LYS A 167 -24.72 6.14 35.15
CA LYS A 167 -26.01 5.99 34.45
C LYS A 167 -26.93 4.97 35.13
N LYS A 168 -26.40 4.15 36.06
CA LYS A 168 -27.17 3.16 36.85
C LYS A 168 -27.92 2.18 35.96
N PHE A 169 -27.18 1.50 35.09
CA PHE A 169 -27.72 0.44 34.24
C PHE A 169 -28.37 -0.66 35.08
N SER A 170 -29.51 -1.19 34.61
CA SER A 170 -30.18 -2.30 35.28
C SER A 170 -29.52 -3.63 34.93
N ASP A 171 -29.07 -4.36 35.95
CA ASP A 171 -28.49 -5.70 35.80
C ASP A 171 -29.46 -6.70 35.14
N SER A 172 -30.78 -6.50 35.24
CA SER A 172 -31.79 -7.40 34.68
C SER A 172 -32.00 -7.25 33.17
N THR A 173 -31.66 -6.10 32.58
CA THR A 173 -31.93 -5.79 31.16
C THR A 173 -30.66 -5.47 30.36
N THR A 174 -29.53 -5.21 31.02
CA THR A 174 -28.30 -4.73 30.37
C THR A 174 -27.25 -5.83 30.29
N ASN A 175 -26.47 -5.84 29.19
CA ASN A 175 -25.32 -6.73 28.97
C ASN A 175 -23.99 -5.96 29.04
N ILE A 176 -22.87 -6.71 29.13
CA ILE A 176 -21.51 -6.16 29.20
C ILE A 176 -21.22 -5.19 28.06
N LEU A 177 -21.56 -5.54 26.81
CA LEU A 177 -21.23 -4.69 25.66
C LEU A 177 -21.91 -3.32 25.75
N THR A 178 -23.18 -3.27 26.11
CA THR A 178 -23.93 -2.02 26.24
C THR A 178 -23.30 -1.08 27.27
N ILE A 179 -22.93 -1.60 28.44
CA ILE A 179 -22.29 -0.81 29.51
C ILE A 179 -20.90 -0.35 29.05
N ARG A 180 -20.07 -1.28 28.54
CA ARG A 180 -18.73 -0.95 28.01
C ARG A 180 -18.76 0.13 26.94
N MET A 181 -19.65 0.02 25.96
CA MET A 181 -19.72 0.99 24.88
C MET A 181 -20.18 2.37 25.36
N SER A 182 -21.08 2.45 26.36
CA SER A 182 -21.49 3.75 26.90
C SER A 182 -20.42 4.39 27.80
N VAL A 183 -19.69 3.61 28.60
CA VAL A 183 -18.54 4.12 29.37
C VAL A 183 -17.44 4.61 28.42
N LEU A 184 -17.11 3.84 27.37
CA LEU A 184 -16.10 4.22 26.38
C LEU A 184 -16.49 5.47 25.58
N GLU A 185 -17.76 5.60 25.17
CA GLU A 185 -18.25 6.79 24.49
C GLU A 185 -18.02 8.05 25.34
N ARG A 186 -18.44 8.00 26.60
CA ARG A 186 -18.31 9.11 27.56
C ARG A 186 -16.85 9.45 27.87
N TYR A 187 -16.01 8.43 28.04
CA TYR A 187 -14.57 8.64 28.23
C TYR A 187 -13.95 9.38 27.04
N LEU A 188 -14.28 8.98 25.81
CA LEU A 188 -13.77 9.65 24.61
C LEU A 188 -14.40 11.04 24.38
N GLN A 189 -15.66 11.24 24.74
CA GLN A 189 -16.31 12.56 24.77
C GLN A 189 -15.57 13.50 25.72
N TRP A 190 -15.23 13.05 26.93
CA TRP A 190 -14.42 13.82 27.87
C TRP A 190 -12.98 14.06 27.35
N ARG A 191 -12.25 12.99 27.01
CA ARG A 191 -10.81 13.06 26.69
C ARG A 191 -10.52 13.82 25.40
N LEU A 192 -11.32 13.59 24.37
CA LEU A 192 -11.08 14.05 23.00
C LEU A 192 -12.16 15.00 22.47
N SER A 193 -13.24 15.25 23.20
CA SER A 193 -14.35 16.12 22.75
C SER A 193 -15.02 15.61 21.46
N ILE A 194 -15.08 14.28 21.27
CA ILE A 194 -15.77 13.67 20.10
C ILE A 194 -17.30 13.77 20.24
N THR A 195 -18.00 13.78 19.12
CA THR A 195 -19.47 13.65 19.10
C THR A 195 -19.90 12.18 19.13
N SER A 196 -21.15 11.91 19.54
CA SER A 196 -21.75 10.57 19.41
C SER A 196 -21.77 10.08 17.94
N ASP A 197 -21.91 10.99 16.98
CA ASP A 197 -21.78 10.68 15.55
C ASP A 197 -20.37 10.19 15.19
N ASP A 198 -19.32 10.81 15.74
CA ASP A 198 -17.94 10.38 15.52
C ASP A 198 -17.68 9.03 16.20
N PHE A 199 -18.19 8.82 17.41
CA PHE A 199 -18.15 7.52 18.07
C PHE A 199 -18.85 6.41 17.25
N ALA A 200 -20.03 6.70 16.71
CA ALA A 200 -20.75 5.79 15.82
C ALA A 200 -19.98 5.49 14.52
N LYS A 201 -19.33 6.50 13.92
CA LYS A 201 -18.40 6.32 12.79
C LYS A 201 -17.24 5.41 13.17
N TYR A 202 -16.62 5.59 14.34
CA TYR A 202 -15.53 4.73 14.78
C TYR A 202 -15.99 3.28 14.97
N CYS A 203 -17.11 3.07 15.65
CA CYS A 203 -17.73 1.75 15.86
C CYS A 203 -18.10 1.03 14.55
N LYS A 204 -18.33 1.77 13.46
CA LYS A 204 -18.65 1.26 12.12
C LYS A 204 -17.42 0.98 11.26
N HIS A 205 -16.40 1.84 11.33
CA HIS A 205 -15.21 1.78 10.46
C HIS A 205 -14.02 1.06 11.09
N TYR A 206 -13.94 1.03 12.42
CA TYR A 206 -12.93 0.36 13.22
C TYR A 206 -13.60 -0.72 14.07
N LEU A 207 -14.09 -1.77 13.40
CA LEU A 207 -14.73 -2.95 14.03
C LEU A 207 -14.01 -3.49 15.29
N PRO A 208 -12.67 -3.52 15.38
CA PRO A 208 -11.97 -3.93 16.60
C PRO A 208 -12.29 -3.10 17.84
N LEU A 209 -12.72 -1.83 17.71
CA LEU A 209 -12.94 -0.93 18.86
C LEU A 209 -13.97 -1.49 19.87
N LYS A 210 -14.99 -2.21 19.40
CA LYS A 210 -16.00 -2.85 20.26
C LYS A 210 -15.46 -4.02 21.10
N HIS A 211 -14.34 -4.59 20.65
CA HIS A 211 -13.68 -5.77 21.21
C HIS A 211 -12.18 -5.46 21.45
N ARG A 212 -11.93 -4.23 21.91
CA ARG A 212 -10.64 -3.74 22.40
C ARG A 212 -10.74 -3.61 23.93
N PRO A 213 -9.70 -4.01 24.70
CA PRO A 213 -9.57 -3.64 26.10
C PRO A 213 -9.61 -2.11 26.27
N MET A 214 -10.28 -1.63 27.32
CA MET A 214 -10.34 -0.21 27.65
C MET A 214 -8.98 0.33 28.08
N ASN A 215 -8.20 -0.47 28.83
CA ASN A 215 -6.84 -0.10 29.23
C ASN A 215 -5.89 0.01 28.02
N ASP A 216 -6.14 -0.73 26.95
CA ASP A 216 -5.38 -0.57 25.70
C ASP A 216 -5.71 0.75 25.00
N ILE A 217 -7.00 1.11 24.92
CA ILE A 217 -7.43 2.39 24.34
C ILE A 217 -6.81 3.54 25.14
N ARG A 218 -6.82 3.44 26.48
CA ARG A 218 -6.19 4.39 27.40
C ARG A 218 -4.69 4.56 27.08
N GLN A 219 -3.93 3.46 27.07
CA GLN A 219 -2.49 3.47 26.74
C GLN A 219 -2.20 3.96 25.31
N SER A 220 -3.04 3.62 24.32
CA SER A 220 -2.86 4.07 22.94
C SER A 220 -3.04 5.58 22.79
N LEU A 221 -3.98 6.18 23.53
CA LEU A 221 -4.13 7.63 23.59
C LEU A 221 -2.97 8.29 24.35
N GLU A 222 -2.53 7.69 25.46
CA GLU A 222 -1.37 8.15 26.23
C GLU A 222 -0.09 8.18 25.36
N LEU A 223 0.19 7.11 24.60
CA LEU A 223 1.30 7.07 23.65
C LEU A 223 1.14 8.12 22.54
N ALA A 224 -0.06 8.27 21.98
CA ALA A 224 -0.34 9.24 20.92
C ALA A 224 -0.09 10.69 21.37
N GLU A 225 -0.62 11.09 22.54
CA GLU A 225 -0.53 12.45 23.07
C GLU A 225 0.84 12.73 23.70
N ASN A 226 1.36 11.81 24.54
CA ASN A 226 2.53 12.07 25.37
C ASN A 226 3.87 11.67 24.73
N VAL A 227 3.91 10.61 23.91
CA VAL A 227 5.16 10.09 23.32
C VAL A 227 5.32 10.50 21.86
N ILE A 228 4.27 10.33 21.06
CA ILE A 228 4.27 10.67 19.62
C ILE A 228 3.99 12.17 19.44
N LYS A 229 3.35 12.84 20.41
CA LYS A 229 2.95 14.27 20.35
C LYS A 229 2.02 14.56 19.16
N LEU A 230 1.00 13.72 18.96
CA LEU A 230 -0.07 13.96 18.00
C LEU A 230 -1.02 15.04 18.53
N ASP A 231 -1.45 15.96 17.66
CA ASP A 231 -2.49 16.91 18.01
C ASP A 231 -3.86 16.20 18.15
N ARG A 232 -4.69 16.68 19.09
CA ARG A 232 -6.02 16.10 19.36
C ARG A 232 -6.88 16.01 18.10
N ASN A 233 -6.82 16.99 17.20
CA ASN A 233 -7.57 16.96 15.95
C ASN A 233 -7.07 15.86 14.99
N CYS A 234 -5.78 15.51 14.98
CA CYS A 234 -5.25 14.37 14.25
C CYS A 234 -5.76 13.05 14.83
N ILE A 235 -5.81 12.91 16.16
CA ILE A 235 -6.37 11.73 16.84
C ILE A 235 -7.84 11.53 16.46
N ILE A 236 -8.68 12.57 16.59
CA ILE A 236 -10.10 12.55 16.22
C ILE A 236 -10.29 12.17 14.74
N ARG A 237 -9.52 12.76 13.82
CA ARG A 237 -9.61 12.48 12.38
C ARG A 237 -9.14 11.06 12.02
N ASN A 238 -8.28 10.46 12.82
CA ASN A 238 -7.66 9.16 12.56
C ASN A 238 -7.97 8.15 13.67
N GLY A 239 -9.26 7.78 13.81
CA GLY A 239 -9.72 6.81 14.82
C GLY A 239 -9.04 5.43 14.81
N CYS A 240 -8.17 5.13 13.83
CA CYS A 240 -7.27 3.97 13.91
C CYS A 240 -6.24 4.06 15.05
N ILE A 241 -5.89 5.28 15.50
CA ILE A 241 -5.05 5.53 16.68
C ILE A 241 -5.78 5.04 17.94
N ILE A 242 -7.07 5.35 18.08
CA ILE A 242 -7.89 4.93 19.22
C ILE A 242 -7.96 3.40 19.32
N SER A 243 -7.97 2.71 18.18
CA SER A 243 -8.00 1.25 18.10
C SER A 243 -6.61 0.56 18.05
N SER A 244 -5.50 1.30 18.16
CA SER A 244 -4.17 0.79 17.84
C SER A 244 -3.62 -0.20 18.87
N ASP A 245 -2.58 -0.91 18.45
CA ASP A 245 -1.62 -1.68 19.26
C ASP A 245 -0.88 -0.86 20.35
N PRO A 246 -1.20 -0.76 21.67
CA PRO A 246 -0.28 -0.06 22.58
C PRO A 246 1.07 -0.79 22.74
N VAL A 247 1.10 -2.13 22.66
CA VAL A 247 2.33 -2.93 22.68
C VAL A 247 3.05 -2.83 21.34
N ASN A 248 2.35 -3.06 20.23
CA ASN A 248 2.94 -2.89 18.89
C ASN A 248 3.42 -1.46 18.62
N THR A 249 2.73 -0.43 19.13
CA THR A 249 3.17 0.97 18.99
C THR A 249 4.49 1.20 19.72
N LYS A 250 4.65 0.70 20.95
CA LYS A 250 5.94 0.71 21.66
C LYS A 250 7.01 0.00 20.84
N LEU A 251 6.75 -1.24 20.39
CA LEU A 251 7.69 -1.99 19.54
C LEU A 251 8.08 -1.25 18.25
N ILE A 252 7.17 -0.54 17.59
CA ILE A 252 7.50 0.32 16.44
C ILE A 252 8.45 1.45 16.85
N LEU A 253 8.13 2.17 17.93
CA LEU A 253 8.94 3.29 18.42
C LEU A 253 10.33 2.85 18.90
N ASP A 254 10.45 1.63 19.45
CA ASP A 254 11.69 1.09 20.00
C ASP A 254 12.59 0.44 18.93
N ASN A 255 12.00 -0.14 17.86
CA ASN A 255 12.74 -0.94 16.85
C ASN A 255 12.80 -0.30 15.46
N VAL A 256 12.05 0.77 15.19
CA VAL A 256 12.04 1.48 13.90
C VAL A 256 12.45 2.92 14.14
N GLU A 257 13.74 3.24 14.01
CA GLU A 257 14.24 4.61 14.15
C GLU A 257 13.63 5.56 13.09
N SER A 258 13.66 5.13 11.81
CA SER A 258 13.30 5.99 10.68
C SER A 258 12.70 5.20 9.50
N LEU A 259 11.84 5.86 8.74
CA LEU A 259 11.30 5.41 7.44
C LEU A 259 11.54 6.49 6.39
N ALA A 260 12.13 6.14 5.24
CA ALA A 260 12.46 7.08 4.17
C ALA A 260 13.31 8.31 4.61
N GLY A 261 14.22 8.13 5.58
CA GLY A 261 15.00 9.22 6.18
C GLY A 261 14.20 10.19 7.05
N ILE A 262 12.97 9.83 7.45
CA ILE A 262 12.14 10.58 8.40
C ILE A 262 12.06 9.78 9.71
N ASP A 263 12.25 10.46 10.86
CA ASP A 263 12.01 9.89 12.20
C ASP A 263 10.62 9.22 12.29
N ILE A 264 10.53 8.09 12.99
CA ILE A 264 9.30 7.30 13.03
C ILE A 264 8.10 8.05 13.63
N LYS A 265 8.30 8.94 14.60
CA LYS A 265 7.22 9.72 15.24
C LYS A 265 6.70 10.76 14.24
N GLU A 266 7.59 11.41 13.50
CA GLU A 266 7.20 12.33 12.42
C GLU A 266 6.52 11.59 11.26
N ALA A 267 7.00 10.40 10.88
CA ALA A 267 6.35 9.55 9.89
C ALA A 267 4.92 9.14 10.33
N ILE A 268 4.73 8.79 11.61
CA ILE A 268 3.41 8.49 12.19
C ILE A 268 2.51 9.75 12.22
N LYS A 269 3.03 10.94 12.52
CA LYS A 269 2.27 12.20 12.43
C LYS A 269 1.77 12.46 11.01
N MET A 270 2.60 12.21 10.00
CA MET A 270 2.21 12.36 8.59
C MET A 270 1.22 11.26 8.14
N VAL A 271 1.39 10.02 8.60
CA VAL A 271 0.57 8.87 8.22
C VAL A 271 0.25 7.99 9.45
N PRO A 272 -0.77 8.33 10.26
CA PRO A 272 -1.10 7.55 11.47
C PRO A 272 -1.54 6.11 11.20
N ALA A 273 -1.88 5.79 9.94
CA ALA A 273 -2.19 4.43 9.50
C ALA A 273 -0.99 3.47 9.54
N LEU A 274 0.26 3.95 9.72
CA LEU A 274 1.45 3.10 9.91
C LEU A 274 1.30 2.17 11.12
N LEU A 275 0.64 2.64 12.20
CA LEU A 275 0.38 1.87 13.43
C LEU A 275 -0.51 0.62 13.25
N LYS A 276 -1.06 0.40 12.04
CA LYS A 276 -1.81 -0.82 11.69
C LYS A 276 -0.91 -2.00 11.33
N ASN A 277 0.32 -1.74 10.92
CA ASN A 277 1.32 -2.77 10.66
C ASN A 277 2.16 -3.02 11.91
N ASN A 278 2.85 -4.15 11.95
CA ASN A 278 3.84 -4.42 12.98
C ASN A 278 5.23 -3.93 12.58
N TYR A 279 6.13 -3.76 13.57
CA TYR A 279 7.47 -3.24 13.33
C TYR A 279 8.27 -4.08 12.32
N LYS A 280 8.14 -5.42 12.34
CA LYS A 280 8.81 -6.32 11.39
C LYS A 280 8.38 -6.06 9.95
N ALA A 281 7.07 -5.89 9.71
CA ALA A 281 6.53 -5.56 8.40
C ALA A 281 6.98 -4.16 7.90
N LEU A 282 7.16 -3.19 8.79
CA LEU A 282 7.70 -1.88 8.43
C LEU A 282 9.18 -1.97 8.00
N LEU A 283 9.99 -2.76 8.72
CA LEU A 283 11.40 -3.01 8.38
C LEU A 283 11.53 -3.83 7.09
N GLU A 284 10.74 -4.89 6.92
CA GLU A 284 10.73 -5.69 5.70
C GLU A 284 10.38 -4.86 4.46
N ILE A 285 9.38 -3.97 4.56
CA ILE A 285 9.07 -3.03 3.47
C ILE A 285 10.22 -2.02 3.27
N LYS A 286 10.90 -1.57 4.33
CA LYS A 286 12.08 -0.68 4.21
C LYS A 286 13.20 -1.34 3.43
N ASP A 287 13.44 -2.62 3.66
CA ASP A 287 14.52 -3.37 2.99
C ASP A 287 14.13 -3.81 1.57
N LEU A 288 12.88 -4.23 1.33
CA LEU A 288 12.31 -4.41 -0.01
C LEU A 288 12.47 -3.15 -0.88
N LEU A 289 12.17 -1.97 -0.34
CA LEU A 289 12.29 -0.73 -1.10
C LEU A 289 13.74 -0.36 -1.43
N LYS A 290 14.72 -0.80 -0.63
CA LYS A 290 16.16 -0.69 -0.96
C LYS A 290 16.59 -1.73 -2.01
N GLU A 291 16.11 -2.97 -1.89
CA GLU A 291 16.39 -4.06 -2.84
C GLU A 291 15.99 -3.65 -4.28
N TYR A 292 14.80 -3.05 -4.42
CA TYR A 292 14.30 -2.50 -5.68
C TYR A 292 14.85 -1.09 -6.04
N GLN A 293 15.89 -0.63 -5.34
CA GLN A 293 16.60 0.64 -5.57
C GLN A 293 15.69 1.89 -5.55
N ILE A 294 14.59 1.85 -4.81
CA ILE A 294 13.63 2.96 -4.74
C ILE A 294 14.16 4.02 -3.78
N SER A 295 14.54 5.18 -4.32
CA SER A 295 15.15 6.28 -3.57
C SER A 295 14.28 6.77 -2.41
N GLU A 296 14.92 7.21 -1.33
CA GLU A 296 14.18 7.73 -0.17
C GLU A 296 13.28 8.92 -0.50
N ASP A 297 13.63 9.77 -1.48
CA ASP A 297 12.74 10.86 -1.90
C ASP A 297 11.42 10.33 -2.48
N ALA A 298 11.46 9.23 -3.23
CA ALA A 298 10.25 8.56 -3.71
C ALA A 298 9.46 7.94 -2.56
N GLN A 299 10.15 7.33 -1.58
CA GLN A 299 9.54 6.78 -0.37
C GLN A 299 8.86 7.86 0.49
N ARG A 300 9.52 9.01 0.73
CA ARG A 300 8.95 10.17 1.46
C ARG A 300 7.67 10.69 0.82
N ARG A 301 7.64 10.76 -0.52
CA ARG A 301 6.44 11.16 -1.28
C ARG A 301 5.30 10.15 -1.21
N CYS A 302 5.55 8.91 -0.77
CA CYS A 302 4.54 7.86 -0.71
C CYS A 302 4.66 6.94 0.53
N LEU A 303 4.84 7.51 1.73
CA LEU A 303 4.91 6.75 3.01
C LEU A 303 3.76 5.74 3.21
N ARG A 304 2.64 5.91 2.52
CA ARG A 304 1.51 4.95 2.50
C ARG A 304 1.87 3.55 1.97
N VAL A 305 3.00 3.36 1.29
CA VAL A 305 3.50 2.02 0.93
C VAL A 305 3.75 1.17 2.17
N TYR A 306 4.27 1.77 3.24
CA TYR A 306 4.51 1.13 4.54
C TYR A 306 3.23 0.77 5.31
N CYS A 307 2.05 1.13 4.81
CA CYS A 307 0.75 0.71 5.36
C CYS A 307 0.18 -0.55 4.66
N MET A 308 0.95 -1.18 3.77
CA MET A 308 0.58 -2.40 3.06
C MET A 308 1.20 -3.63 3.75
N ASN A 309 0.76 -4.84 3.40
CA ASN A 309 1.46 -6.06 3.79
C ASN A 309 2.74 -6.21 2.91
N PRO A 310 3.88 -6.70 3.46
CA PRO A 310 5.13 -6.86 2.72
C PRO A 310 5.03 -7.74 1.46
N ASP A 311 4.35 -8.90 1.54
CA ASP A 311 4.09 -9.79 0.39
C ASP A 311 3.37 -9.02 -0.73
N SER A 312 2.35 -8.23 -0.37
CA SER A 312 1.61 -7.36 -1.32
C SER A 312 2.40 -6.15 -1.82
N VAL A 313 3.56 -5.83 -1.25
CA VAL A 313 4.51 -4.85 -1.80
C VAL A 313 5.44 -5.56 -2.79
N ARG A 314 5.98 -6.73 -2.41
CA ARG A 314 6.85 -7.58 -3.24
C ARG A 314 6.15 -7.97 -4.55
N GLU A 315 5.01 -8.66 -4.47
CA GLU A 315 4.18 -9.09 -5.62
C GLU A 315 3.95 -7.94 -6.62
N ARG A 316 3.62 -6.75 -6.10
CA ARG A 316 3.32 -5.58 -6.95
C ARG A 316 4.55 -4.92 -7.54
N LEU A 317 5.71 -5.02 -6.90
CA LEU A 317 6.97 -4.54 -7.46
C LEU A 317 7.43 -5.47 -8.58
N GLU A 318 7.27 -6.78 -8.41
CA GLU A 318 7.55 -7.81 -9.42
C GLU A 318 6.63 -7.65 -10.65
N ASP A 319 5.31 -7.61 -10.44
CA ASP A 319 4.29 -7.36 -11.49
C ASP A 319 4.61 -6.10 -12.31
N LEU A 320 4.92 -5.00 -11.62
CA LEU A 320 5.21 -3.73 -12.26
C LEU A 320 6.57 -3.74 -12.95
N GLY A 321 7.59 -4.40 -12.38
CA GLY A 321 8.93 -4.52 -12.98
C GLY A 321 8.94 -5.17 -14.37
N GLY A 322 7.98 -6.07 -14.63
CA GLY A 322 7.75 -6.66 -15.95
C GLY A 322 7.22 -5.68 -17.01
N MET A 323 6.65 -4.54 -16.62
CA MET A 323 6.00 -3.59 -17.53
C MET A 323 6.99 -2.59 -18.17
N LYS A 324 6.87 -2.37 -19.48
CA LYS A 324 7.64 -1.33 -20.20
C LYS A 324 7.37 0.06 -19.62
N GLU A 325 6.11 0.34 -19.29
CA GLU A 325 5.66 1.59 -18.70
C GLU A 325 6.27 1.87 -17.33
N TYR A 326 6.52 0.83 -16.53
CA TYR A 326 7.20 0.98 -15.24
C TYR A 326 8.68 1.30 -15.42
N LYS A 327 9.39 0.64 -16.35
CA LYS A 327 10.81 0.94 -16.63
C LYS A 327 11.01 2.41 -16.99
N ILE A 328 10.14 2.97 -17.84
CA ILE A 328 10.17 4.39 -18.24
C ILE A 328 9.83 5.33 -17.05
N LEU A 329 8.93 4.92 -16.15
CA LEU A 329 8.48 5.73 -15.02
C LEU A 329 9.27 5.49 -13.72
N SER A 330 10.22 4.54 -13.71
CA SER A 330 10.98 4.11 -12.53
C SER A 330 11.73 5.26 -11.85
N SER A 331 12.28 6.17 -12.64
CA SER A 331 12.95 7.41 -12.23
C SER A 331 12.02 8.45 -11.60
N ASN A 332 10.69 8.29 -11.68
CA ASN A 332 9.76 9.28 -11.19
C ASN A 332 9.67 9.24 -9.65
N PRO A 333 9.84 10.36 -8.93
CA PRO A 333 9.68 10.39 -7.47
C PRO A 333 8.28 9.99 -6.97
N ARG A 334 7.30 9.79 -7.85
CA ARG A 334 5.96 9.30 -7.50
C ARG A 334 5.75 7.81 -7.87
N ILE A 335 6.79 7.07 -8.24
CA ILE A 335 6.71 5.68 -8.72
C ILE A 335 5.92 4.75 -7.76
N LEU A 336 6.08 4.94 -6.45
CA LEU A 336 5.36 4.16 -5.43
C LEU A 336 3.84 4.34 -5.42
N TYR A 337 3.30 5.41 -6.00
CA TYR A 337 1.86 5.50 -6.22
C TYR A 337 1.36 4.46 -7.23
N MET A 338 2.22 3.91 -8.10
CA MET A 338 1.88 2.75 -8.93
C MET A 338 1.73 1.49 -8.07
N VAL A 339 2.60 1.26 -7.09
CA VAL A 339 2.51 0.12 -6.15
C VAL A 339 1.25 0.22 -5.29
N VAL A 340 1.02 1.39 -4.67
CA VAL A 340 -0.15 1.62 -3.78
C VAL A 340 -1.48 1.58 -4.56
N HIS A 341 -1.49 1.93 -5.85
CA HIS A 341 -2.70 1.98 -6.68
C HIS A 341 -2.68 1.03 -7.90
N GLN A 342 -1.90 -0.05 -7.86
CA GLN A 342 -1.61 -0.93 -9.00
C GLN A 342 -2.86 -1.32 -9.82
N ARG A 343 -3.91 -1.90 -9.21
CA ARG A 343 -5.17 -2.23 -9.90
C ARG A 343 -5.81 -1.05 -10.65
N LYS A 344 -5.70 0.18 -10.13
CA LYS A 344 -6.21 1.40 -10.80
C LYS A 344 -5.32 1.80 -11.97
N VAL A 345 -4.00 1.63 -11.83
CA VAL A 345 -3.01 1.88 -12.88
C VAL A 345 -3.22 0.92 -14.06
N LEU A 346 -3.27 -0.39 -13.80
CA LEU A 346 -3.50 -1.43 -14.82
C LEU A 346 -4.81 -1.20 -15.59
N ASN A 347 -5.92 -0.98 -14.87
CA ASN A 347 -7.22 -0.68 -15.47
C ASN A 347 -7.25 0.63 -16.30
N ARG A 348 -6.30 1.55 -16.07
CA ARG A 348 -6.17 2.78 -16.86
C ARG A 348 -5.26 2.60 -18.07
N LEU A 349 -4.17 1.85 -17.92
CA LEU A 349 -3.29 1.48 -19.05
C LEU A 349 -4.07 0.70 -20.12
N LEU A 350 -4.86 -0.29 -19.73
CA LEU A 350 -5.76 -1.02 -20.65
C LEU A 350 -6.69 -0.06 -21.43
N LYS A 351 -7.31 0.91 -20.74
CA LYS A 351 -8.20 1.90 -21.40
C LYS A 351 -7.46 2.85 -22.33
N ILE A 352 -6.25 3.27 -21.96
CA ILE A 352 -5.38 4.12 -22.78
C ILE A 352 -4.99 3.38 -24.07
N GLN A 353 -4.60 2.11 -23.94
CA GLN A 353 -4.26 1.21 -25.04
C GLN A 353 -5.47 0.95 -25.96
N SER A 354 -6.66 0.65 -25.41
CA SER A 354 -7.90 0.48 -26.20
C SER A 354 -8.28 1.74 -26.99
N ALA A 355 -8.05 2.93 -26.42
CA ALA A 355 -8.28 4.21 -27.08
C ALA A 355 -7.14 4.65 -28.02
N LYS A 356 -6.12 3.79 -28.22
CA LYS A 356 -4.91 4.06 -29.03
C LYS A 356 -4.16 5.35 -28.65
N LYS A 357 -4.31 5.84 -27.40
CA LYS A 357 -3.58 7.02 -26.91
C LYS A 357 -2.17 6.62 -26.49
N GLN A 358 -1.16 7.18 -27.15
CA GLN A 358 0.25 6.87 -26.86
C GLN A 358 0.83 7.75 -25.74
N CYS A 359 0.48 9.03 -25.72
CA CYS A 359 1.05 9.99 -24.77
C CYS A 359 0.24 10.03 -23.47
N PHE A 360 0.75 9.35 -22.45
CA PHE A 360 0.24 9.41 -21.08
C PHE A 360 1.37 9.80 -20.11
N SER A 361 0.97 10.14 -18.89
CA SER A 361 1.87 10.55 -17.80
C SER A 361 1.57 9.72 -16.55
N LEU A 362 2.48 9.66 -15.57
CA LEU A 362 2.17 9.00 -14.30
C LEU A 362 0.96 9.65 -13.62
N ASN A 363 0.82 10.98 -13.77
CA ASN A 363 -0.35 11.72 -13.31
C ASN A 363 -1.66 11.22 -13.96
N SER A 364 -1.66 10.90 -15.26
CA SER A 364 -2.81 10.29 -15.94
C SER A 364 -3.21 8.97 -15.28
N LEU A 365 -2.24 8.15 -14.87
CA LEU A 365 -2.48 6.86 -14.22
C LEU A 365 -2.99 7.00 -12.78
N ILE A 366 -2.45 7.93 -11.98
CA ILE A 366 -2.76 8.02 -10.52
C ILE A 366 -3.84 9.06 -10.13
N SER A 367 -4.20 10.00 -11.01
CA SER A 367 -5.16 11.11 -10.78
C SER A 367 -6.59 10.70 -10.38
N SER A 368 -7.45 11.67 -10.04
CA SER A 368 -8.89 11.42 -9.77
C SER A 368 -9.63 10.82 -10.98
N ARG A 369 -10.87 10.33 -10.78
CA ARG A 369 -11.70 9.82 -11.90
C ARG A 369 -12.00 10.92 -12.91
N ASN A 370 -12.31 12.13 -12.44
CA ASN A 370 -12.70 13.27 -13.29
C ASN A 370 -11.53 13.74 -14.17
N ILE A 371 -10.32 13.86 -13.60
CA ILE A 371 -9.12 14.23 -14.34
C ILE A 371 -8.79 13.19 -15.41
N PHE A 372 -8.86 11.89 -15.07
CA PHE A 372 -8.62 10.82 -16.04
C PHE A 372 -9.67 10.79 -17.17
N ASN A 373 -10.95 10.94 -16.83
CA ASN A 373 -12.01 11.00 -17.84
C ASN A 373 -11.81 12.18 -18.78
N SER A 374 -11.47 13.37 -18.25
CA SER A 374 -11.15 14.56 -19.05
C SER A 374 -9.94 14.34 -19.97
N TYR A 375 -8.89 13.66 -19.49
CA TYR A 375 -7.76 13.23 -20.32
C TYR A 375 -8.16 12.21 -21.41
N MET A 376 -9.11 11.31 -21.14
CA MET A 376 -9.60 10.37 -22.15
C MET A 376 -10.41 11.09 -23.23
N THR A 377 -11.26 12.05 -22.87
CA THR A 377 -12.10 12.81 -23.82
C THR A 377 -11.39 13.97 -24.51
N SER A 378 -10.24 14.45 -24.00
CA SER A 378 -9.53 15.56 -24.63
C SER A 378 -8.96 15.15 -25.99
N PHE A 379 -9.20 15.99 -27.00
CA PHE A 379 -8.48 15.93 -28.27
C PHE A 379 -7.00 16.29 -28.04
N GLY A 380 -6.11 15.55 -28.70
CA GLY A 380 -4.67 15.60 -28.45
C GLY A 380 -4.25 14.78 -27.23
N SER A 381 -3.16 14.04 -27.38
CA SER A 381 -2.53 13.29 -26.28
C SER A 381 -1.33 14.10 -25.76
N LYS A 382 -1.51 14.82 -24.65
CA LYS A 382 -0.45 15.61 -24.01
C LYS A 382 0.13 14.89 -22.79
N VAL A 383 1.45 14.73 -22.75
CA VAL A 383 2.19 14.27 -21.56
C VAL A 383 2.29 15.39 -20.52
N CYS A 384 2.56 15.04 -19.27
CA CYS A 384 2.93 16.03 -18.25
C CYS A 384 4.37 16.50 -18.46
N SER A 385 4.57 17.81 -18.61
CA SER A 385 5.89 18.46 -18.74
C SER A 385 6.93 18.00 -17.72
N ARG A 386 6.51 17.82 -16.47
CA ARG A 386 7.39 17.36 -15.39
C ARG A 386 7.87 15.92 -15.60
N ASP A 387 7.00 15.04 -16.09
CA ASP A 387 7.36 13.63 -16.27
C ASP A 387 8.33 13.47 -17.47
N ILE A 388 8.21 14.28 -18.53
CA ILE A 388 9.23 14.38 -19.61
C ILE A 388 10.58 14.85 -19.03
N ALA A 389 10.58 15.96 -18.30
CA ALA A 389 11.82 16.53 -17.79
C ALA A 389 12.52 15.61 -16.79
N ILE A 390 11.76 14.92 -15.92
CA ILE A 390 12.32 13.92 -15.00
C ILE A 390 12.96 12.76 -15.79
N LEU A 391 12.28 12.22 -16.80
CA LEU A 391 12.81 11.14 -17.63
C LEU A 391 14.16 11.53 -18.26
N ILE A 392 14.21 12.67 -18.97
CA ILE A 392 15.42 13.13 -19.66
C ILE A 392 16.56 13.37 -18.66
N LEU A 393 16.31 14.11 -17.58
CA LEU A 393 17.35 14.47 -16.61
C LEU A 393 17.90 13.26 -15.86
N THR A 394 17.05 12.33 -15.43
CA THR A 394 17.52 11.15 -14.70
C THR A 394 18.26 10.17 -15.61
N THR A 395 17.93 10.07 -16.90
CA THR A 395 18.65 9.19 -17.84
C THR A 395 19.94 9.82 -18.39
N LEU A 396 20.07 11.16 -18.38
CA LEU A 396 21.23 11.92 -18.86
C LEU A 396 22.00 12.65 -17.75
N ASN A 397 21.85 12.25 -16.48
CA ASN A 397 22.55 12.84 -15.32
C ASN A 397 22.43 14.38 -15.20
N GLY A 398 21.35 14.96 -15.73
CA GLY A 398 21.11 16.39 -15.75
C GLY A 398 20.49 16.92 -14.46
N THR A 399 20.81 18.16 -14.08
CA THR A 399 20.38 18.76 -12.80
C THR A 399 19.33 19.86 -12.93
N ASN A 400 19.28 20.59 -14.06
CA ASN A 400 18.47 21.81 -14.17
C ASN A 400 17.12 21.60 -14.90
N GLN A 401 16.08 21.26 -14.14
CA GLN A 401 14.73 21.07 -14.67
C GLN A 401 14.10 22.33 -15.29
N LYS A 402 14.45 23.53 -14.81
CA LYS A 402 13.87 24.78 -15.33
C LYS A 402 14.43 25.12 -16.70
N LEU A 403 15.74 24.98 -16.90
CA LEU A 403 16.37 25.21 -18.20
C LEU A 403 15.86 24.23 -19.25
N LEU A 404 15.91 22.91 -18.98
CA LEU A 404 15.42 21.90 -19.93
C LEU A 404 13.96 22.14 -20.36
N ILE A 405 13.08 22.51 -19.44
CA ILE A 405 11.68 22.83 -19.77
C ILE A 405 11.58 24.10 -20.65
N ASN A 406 12.41 25.11 -20.40
CA ASN A 406 12.45 26.33 -21.22
C ASN A 406 13.01 26.09 -22.61
N ASP A 407 13.99 25.18 -22.75
CA ASP A 407 14.53 24.80 -24.04
C ASP A 407 13.51 23.97 -24.84
N LEU A 408 12.97 22.88 -24.27
CA LEU A 408 11.94 22.05 -24.92
C LEU A 408 10.71 22.86 -25.36
N ARG A 409 10.33 23.91 -24.62
CA ARG A 409 9.23 24.83 -24.98
C ARG A 409 9.41 25.56 -26.31
N ARG A 410 10.63 25.66 -26.84
CA ARG A 410 10.89 26.24 -28.18
C ARG A 410 10.26 25.39 -29.30
N HIS A 411 10.09 24.08 -29.08
CA HIS A 411 9.42 23.20 -30.03
C HIS A 411 7.90 23.18 -29.78
N LYS A 412 7.11 23.61 -30.78
CA LYS A 412 5.65 23.81 -30.72
C LYS A 412 4.89 22.65 -30.06
N TYR A 413 5.29 21.40 -30.33
CA TYR A 413 4.56 20.21 -29.91
C TYR A 413 5.30 19.32 -28.91
N TRP A 414 6.26 19.84 -28.14
CA TRP A 414 7.09 19.06 -27.20
C TRP A 414 6.34 18.20 -26.16
N LEU A 415 5.06 18.47 -25.90
CA LEU A 415 4.19 17.66 -25.02
C LEU A 415 3.48 16.50 -25.73
N HIS A 416 3.62 16.38 -27.05
CA HIS A 416 2.90 15.42 -27.89
C HIS A 416 3.71 14.18 -28.27
N THR A 417 4.99 14.08 -27.85
CA THR A 417 5.79 12.85 -27.97
C THR A 417 5.57 11.93 -26.77
N ALA A 418 5.44 10.63 -27.00
CA ALA A 418 5.24 9.64 -25.94
C ALA A 418 6.54 9.38 -25.15
N LEU A 419 6.42 9.10 -23.85
CA LEU A 419 7.58 8.91 -22.97
C LEU A 419 8.47 7.73 -23.38
N ASN A 420 7.90 6.68 -24.00
CA ASN A 420 8.69 5.56 -24.50
C ASN A 420 9.59 5.97 -25.68
N VAL A 421 9.11 6.81 -26.59
CA VAL A 421 9.89 7.32 -27.74
C VAL A 421 11.07 8.15 -27.24
N ILE A 422 10.83 9.04 -26.27
CA ILE A 422 11.90 9.83 -25.64
C ILE A 422 12.94 8.92 -24.99
N TYR A 423 12.52 7.88 -24.24
CA TYR A 423 13.42 6.93 -23.60
C TYR A 423 14.22 6.07 -24.61
N GLU A 424 13.57 5.58 -25.66
CA GLU A 424 14.19 4.80 -26.73
C GLU A 424 15.22 5.65 -27.49
N ASN A 425 14.89 6.91 -27.80
CA ASN A 425 15.80 7.87 -28.42
C ASN A 425 17.02 8.17 -27.53
N ILE A 426 16.85 8.36 -26.22
CA ILE A 426 17.98 8.52 -25.29
C ILE A 426 18.87 7.27 -25.30
N CYS A 427 18.28 6.08 -25.17
CA CYS A 427 19.02 4.81 -25.18
C CYS A 427 19.80 4.57 -26.48
N MET A 428 19.28 5.05 -27.61
CA MET A 428 19.94 5.01 -28.91
C MET A 428 21.11 6.00 -28.99
N LEU A 429 20.88 7.28 -28.64
CA LEU A 429 21.89 8.32 -28.73
C LEU A 429 23.07 8.08 -27.77
N LYS A 430 22.83 7.53 -26.56
CA LYS A 430 23.89 7.20 -25.59
C LYS A 430 24.91 6.15 -26.06
N ARG A 431 24.73 5.55 -27.25
CA ARG A 431 25.71 4.64 -27.88
C ARG A 431 26.89 5.40 -28.45
N ASP A 432 26.62 6.56 -29.06
CA ASP A 432 27.60 7.32 -29.85
C ASP A 432 27.85 8.73 -29.28
N PHE A 433 26.96 9.22 -28.40
CA PHE A 433 26.97 10.60 -27.90
C PHE A 433 26.96 10.64 -26.37
N ASN A 434 27.69 11.60 -25.80
CA ASN A 434 27.72 11.81 -24.35
C ASN A 434 26.47 12.55 -23.84
N ASP A 435 26.17 12.38 -22.55
CA ASP A 435 24.95 12.91 -21.91
C ASP A 435 24.78 14.44 -22.07
N LYS A 436 25.87 15.20 -22.03
CA LYS A 436 25.84 16.66 -22.16
C LYS A 436 25.43 17.08 -23.57
N VAL A 437 26.01 16.46 -24.60
CA VAL A 437 25.69 16.74 -26.02
C VAL A 437 24.23 16.39 -26.33
N ILE A 438 23.69 15.31 -25.74
CA ILE A 438 22.27 14.94 -25.90
C ILE A 438 21.35 15.95 -25.20
N LEU A 439 21.72 16.46 -24.01
CA LEU A 439 20.97 17.51 -23.31
C LEU A 439 20.96 18.84 -24.09
N GLU A 440 22.09 19.24 -24.66
CA GLU A 440 22.19 20.45 -25.51
C GLU A 440 21.31 20.35 -26.76
N ASN A 441 21.12 19.14 -27.30
CA ASN A 441 20.29 18.87 -28.48
C ASN A 441 18.94 18.19 -28.12
N CYS A 442 18.39 18.46 -26.93
CA CYS A 442 17.26 17.72 -26.37
C CYS A 442 15.97 17.71 -27.22
N HIS A 443 15.79 18.66 -28.15
CA HIS A 443 14.67 18.66 -29.10
C HIS A 443 14.66 17.42 -29.99
N LEU A 444 15.83 16.87 -30.33
CA LEU A 444 15.95 15.68 -31.16
C LEU A 444 15.24 14.46 -30.55
N LEU A 445 15.15 14.40 -29.21
CA LEU A 445 14.47 13.32 -28.48
C LEU A 445 12.96 13.25 -28.76
N LEU A 446 12.37 14.30 -29.35
CA LEU A 446 10.93 14.39 -29.63
C LEU A 446 10.52 13.64 -30.92
N TYR A 447 11.47 13.29 -31.79
CA TYR A 447 11.26 12.80 -33.15
C TYR A 447 11.24 11.27 -33.26
N PRO A 448 10.78 10.69 -34.39
CA PRO A 448 10.81 9.25 -34.62
C PRO A 448 12.25 8.72 -34.70
N GLY A 449 12.60 7.77 -33.84
CA GLY A 449 13.95 7.20 -33.75
C GLY A 449 14.51 6.65 -35.07
N SER A 450 13.65 6.20 -35.99
CA SER A 450 14.04 5.73 -37.33
C SER A 450 14.64 6.84 -38.21
N GLU A 451 14.06 8.04 -38.19
CA GLU A 451 14.58 9.18 -38.96
C GLU A 451 15.85 9.72 -38.31
N ILE A 452 15.88 9.81 -36.98
CA ILE A 452 17.07 10.19 -36.22
C ILE A 452 18.25 9.26 -36.58
N ALA A 453 18.06 7.94 -36.51
CA ALA A 453 19.10 6.96 -36.82
C ALA A 453 19.60 7.08 -38.28
N LYS A 454 18.68 7.14 -39.24
CA LYS A 454 18.98 7.30 -40.68
C LYS A 454 19.88 8.51 -40.96
N HIS A 455 19.58 9.66 -40.35
CA HIS A 455 20.38 10.86 -40.54
C HIS A 455 21.71 10.82 -39.76
N ILE A 456 21.75 10.22 -38.57
CA ILE A 456 23.00 9.97 -37.82
C ILE A 456 23.96 9.09 -38.63
N ASP A 457 23.50 7.95 -39.16
CA ASP A 457 24.31 7.05 -39.99
C ASP A 457 24.90 7.77 -41.20
N SER A 458 24.12 8.65 -41.83
CA SER A 458 24.55 9.46 -42.97
C SER A 458 25.69 10.41 -42.58
N PHE A 459 25.51 11.23 -41.54
CA PHE A 459 26.54 12.17 -41.09
C PHE A 459 27.77 11.47 -40.49
N GLN A 460 27.61 10.32 -39.84
CA GLN A 460 28.75 9.53 -39.36
C GLN A 460 29.60 8.97 -40.52
N LYS A 461 28.97 8.49 -41.61
CA LYS A 461 29.68 8.04 -42.82
C LYS A 461 30.42 9.19 -43.50
N MET A 462 29.80 10.36 -43.61
CA MET A 462 30.44 11.57 -44.14
C MET A 462 31.64 12.00 -43.29
N ARG A 463 31.51 12.02 -41.96
CA ARG A 463 32.60 12.36 -41.02
C ARG A 463 33.77 11.39 -41.10
N LYS A 464 33.51 10.11 -41.44
CA LYS A 464 34.51 9.06 -41.69
C LYS A 464 35.06 9.07 -43.14
N GLY A 465 34.60 9.98 -44.01
CA GLY A 465 35.01 10.04 -45.42
C GLY A 465 34.51 8.86 -46.28
N GLN A 466 33.45 8.16 -45.86
CA GLN A 466 32.98 6.91 -46.46
C GLN A 466 31.85 7.08 -47.48
N THR A 467 31.43 8.32 -47.77
CA THR A 467 30.35 8.62 -48.71
C THR A 467 30.73 9.74 -49.66
N GLU A 468 30.49 9.51 -50.95
CA GLU A 468 30.54 10.57 -51.96
C GLU A 468 29.38 11.55 -51.76
N LYS A 469 29.62 12.80 -52.16
CA LYS A 469 28.80 14.00 -51.94
C LYS A 469 27.29 13.75 -51.99
N THR A 470 26.59 14.06 -50.90
CA THR A 470 25.13 14.25 -50.94
C THR A 470 24.75 15.47 -51.77
N THR A 471 23.52 15.43 -52.29
CA THR A 471 22.93 16.42 -53.19
C THR A 471 23.01 17.86 -52.66
N ASP A 472 23.80 18.67 -53.38
CA ASP A 472 23.78 20.13 -53.60
C ASP A 472 23.85 21.12 -52.42
N ASN A 473 23.37 20.80 -51.22
CA ASN A 473 23.13 21.82 -50.17
C ASN A 473 24.27 22.07 -49.16
N TYR A 474 25.39 21.34 -49.24
CA TYR A 474 26.44 21.39 -48.21
C TYR A 474 27.87 21.52 -48.76
N ASN A 475 28.04 22.02 -49.98
CA ASN A 475 29.33 22.04 -50.69
C ASN A 475 30.49 22.77 -49.95
N ASN A 476 30.17 23.61 -48.96
CA ASN A 476 31.15 24.35 -48.14
C ASN A 476 31.39 23.74 -46.73
N LEU A 477 30.77 22.61 -46.40
CA LEU A 477 30.79 22.06 -45.04
C LEU A 477 31.85 20.96 -44.89
N ASN A 478 32.87 21.17 -44.04
CA ASN A 478 33.86 20.13 -43.76
C ASN A 478 33.34 19.13 -42.71
N TYR A 479 32.75 18.04 -43.20
CA TYR A 479 32.17 16.97 -42.38
C TYR A 479 33.16 16.30 -41.42
N THR A 480 34.45 16.21 -41.77
CA THR A 480 35.46 15.53 -40.94
C THR A 480 35.72 16.29 -39.63
N THR A 481 35.57 17.62 -39.66
CA THR A 481 35.78 18.51 -38.50
C THR A 481 34.53 18.74 -37.63
N LEU A 482 33.38 18.13 -37.96
CA LEU A 482 32.16 18.34 -37.18
C LEU A 482 32.29 17.76 -35.76
N SER A 483 31.92 18.58 -34.77
CA SER A 483 31.70 18.12 -33.40
C SER A 483 30.39 17.34 -33.28
N ASP A 484 30.30 16.51 -32.26
CA ASP A 484 29.13 15.67 -31.96
C ASP A 484 27.83 16.49 -31.81
N SER A 485 27.91 17.67 -31.19
CA SER A 485 26.76 18.59 -31.04
C SER A 485 26.33 19.18 -32.38
N GLN A 486 27.28 19.53 -33.26
CA GLN A 486 26.97 19.99 -34.62
C GLN A 486 26.32 18.87 -35.45
N VAL A 487 26.76 17.61 -35.30
CA VAL A 487 26.12 16.45 -35.95
C VAL A 487 24.67 16.33 -35.51
N LEU A 488 24.36 16.35 -34.20
CA LEU A 488 22.98 16.25 -33.72
C LEU A 488 22.11 17.45 -34.14
N SER A 489 22.67 18.66 -34.17
CA SER A 489 21.99 19.85 -34.69
C SER A 489 21.68 19.74 -36.20
N LEU A 490 22.60 19.20 -37.00
CA LEU A 490 22.39 18.97 -38.44
C LEU A 490 21.37 17.85 -38.71
N VAL A 491 21.33 16.80 -37.87
CA VAL A 491 20.29 15.76 -37.91
C VAL A 491 18.91 16.38 -37.69
N LEU A 492 18.76 17.24 -36.67
CA LEU A 492 17.50 17.94 -36.41
C LEU A 492 17.10 18.87 -37.57
N TYR A 493 18.06 19.60 -38.13
CA TYR A 493 17.85 20.46 -39.30
C TYR A 493 17.37 19.66 -40.53
N GLU A 494 18.01 18.54 -40.85
CA GLU A 494 17.63 17.68 -41.97
C GLU A 494 16.21 17.12 -41.85
N ILE A 495 15.80 16.74 -40.63
CA ILE A 495 14.44 16.27 -40.37
C ILE A 495 13.44 17.41 -40.57
N GLU A 496 13.63 18.56 -39.90
CA GLU A 496 12.69 19.69 -39.94
C GLU A 496 12.66 20.44 -41.29
N ARG A 497 13.73 20.36 -42.10
CA ARG A 497 13.73 20.90 -43.48
C ARG A 497 12.58 20.31 -44.30
N ASN A 498 12.29 19.02 -44.14
CA ASN A 498 11.22 18.33 -44.86
C ASN A 498 9.81 18.74 -44.38
N TYR A 499 9.72 19.46 -43.27
CA TYR A 499 8.49 19.96 -42.65
C TYR A 499 8.46 21.50 -42.55
N HIS A 500 9.34 22.19 -43.28
CA HIS A 500 9.45 23.66 -43.28
C HIS A 500 9.58 24.27 -41.86
N PHE A 501 10.25 23.56 -40.94
CA PHE A 501 10.43 23.97 -39.55
C PHE A 501 9.13 24.17 -38.74
N SER A 502 8.04 23.47 -39.11
CA SER A 502 6.75 23.56 -38.43
C SER A 502 6.68 22.80 -37.09
N GLY A 503 7.63 21.90 -36.82
CA GLY A 503 7.62 20.91 -35.75
C GLY A 503 6.74 19.69 -36.02
N ASP A 504 6.12 19.57 -37.20
CA ASP A 504 5.23 18.44 -37.52
C ASP A 504 6.02 17.13 -37.77
N GLY A 505 7.34 17.19 -37.92
CA GLY A 505 8.23 16.03 -38.09
C GLY A 505 8.23 15.03 -36.91
N ILE A 506 7.60 15.36 -35.79
CA ILE A 506 7.40 14.40 -34.68
C ILE A 506 6.39 13.28 -35.01
N TRP A 507 5.55 13.47 -36.04
CA TRP A 507 4.51 12.50 -36.45
C TRP A 507 4.92 11.61 -37.63
N THR A 508 6.10 11.82 -38.23
CA THR A 508 6.59 11.03 -39.35
C THR A 508 6.55 9.52 -39.02
N ASN A 509 6.06 8.72 -39.96
CA ASN A 509 5.90 7.26 -39.85
C ASN A 509 4.95 6.74 -38.75
N GLN A 510 4.25 7.58 -37.97
CA GLN A 510 3.30 7.09 -36.95
C GLN A 510 2.04 6.43 -37.56
N ASP A 511 1.67 6.80 -38.78
CA ASP A 511 0.52 6.23 -39.50
C ASP A 511 0.89 5.00 -40.36
N GLY A 512 2.12 4.93 -40.89
CA GLY A 512 2.52 3.90 -41.87
C GLY A 512 2.77 2.48 -41.34
N GLN A 513 3.16 2.31 -40.06
CA GLN A 513 3.51 0.98 -39.51
C GLN A 513 2.31 0.18 -38.97
N ARG A 514 1.09 0.74 -38.98
CA ARG A 514 -0.10 0.06 -38.46
C ARG A 514 -0.71 -0.95 -39.45
N GLU A 515 -0.60 -0.72 -40.76
CA GLU A 515 -1.24 -1.62 -41.75
C GLU A 515 -0.45 -2.91 -41.99
N GLN A 516 0.88 -2.82 -42.08
CA GLN A 516 1.72 -3.99 -42.36
C GLN A 516 1.74 -5.02 -41.22
N SER A 517 1.57 -4.57 -39.97
CA SER A 517 1.53 -5.45 -38.79
C SER A 517 0.15 -6.12 -38.57
N LEU A 518 -0.93 -5.53 -39.08
CA LEU A 518 -2.26 -6.16 -39.13
C LEU A 518 -2.38 -7.19 -40.27
N ASN A 519 -1.92 -6.85 -41.48
CA ASN A 519 -2.04 -7.75 -42.63
C ASN A 519 -1.24 -9.05 -42.47
N LYS A 520 -0.08 -9.03 -41.79
CA LYS A 520 0.71 -10.24 -41.49
C LYS A 520 0.05 -11.21 -40.50
N LYS A 521 -0.94 -10.79 -39.70
CA LYS A 521 -1.70 -11.71 -38.82
C LYS A 521 -2.96 -12.26 -39.47
N ILE A 522 -3.51 -11.60 -40.49
CA ILE A 522 -4.72 -12.06 -41.20
C ILE A 522 -4.38 -13.16 -42.22
N GLN A 523 -3.17 -13.17 -42.77
CA GLN A 523 -2.70 -14.23 -43.71
C GLN A 523 -2.22 -15.53 -43.04
N ILE A 524 -2.14 -15.60 -41.71
CA ILE A 524 -1.77 -16.83 -40.96
C ILE A 524 -3.01 -17.60 -40.47
N HIS A 525 -4.21 -17.02 -40.64
CA HIS A 525 -5.50 -17.63 -40.29
C HIS A 525 -6.52 -17.56 -41.45
N LYS A 526 -6.04 -17.89 -42.66
CA LYS A 526 -6.86 -18.32 -43.79
C LYS A 526 -6.35 -19.66 -44.30
#